data_AF-A0A349UIQ9-F1
#
_entry.id   AF-A0A349UIQ9-F1
#
_cell.length_a   1.000
_cell.length_b   1.000
_cell.length_c   1.000
_cell.angle_alpha   90.00
_cell.angle_beta   90.00
_cell.angle_gamma   90.00
#
_symmetry.space_group_name_H-M   'P 1'
#
loop_
_entity.id
_entity.type
_entity.pdbx_description
1 polymer ?
#
loop_
_entity_poly.entity_id
_entity_poly.type
_entity_poly.pdbx_seq_one_letter_code
_entity_poly.pdbx_strand_id
1 'polypeptide(L)'
;MLGIALAAPSAWGQSAPASAPATQPDAAQDQALWRQHRQKEFSLAVPAGWRELELMPGKYVLYLSGDGVGAPLMDETGQPIQTGLAVERYPETKATPAQGAAHNLKRLAAEEGFRILGEGEVLPLKLSDGTPAVLLSVEFLRTDKDRRCRYEKLFTVTGDGTGWVVTAWIVTGDRSLFAQKHAHVVQRLRAHAVSLCFDPAKYSDAAVRAAYEPKALPTTRLGDDMQKRIDATQLSVQNAAVAVERFLIDIGRYPTADEGLGALTVRPAFADETLAEKWRGPYLKPADLNDAWGHPLNYQPAQAAEKSAPAYRIHSAGPDGKSGTEDDIRNWTEGR
;
A
#
# COMPACT_ATOMS: atom_id res chain seq x y z
N MET A 1 27.20 -28.94 -4.75
CA MET A 1 26.33 -27.83 -5.22
C MET A 1 25.21 -27.66 -4.21
N LEU A 2 25.43 -26.90 -3.13
CA LEU A 2 24.38 -26.65 -2.13
C LEU A 2 23.41 -25.61 -2.68
N GLY A 3 22.19 -26.05 -2.99
CA GLY A 3 21.11 -25.20 -3.46
C GLY A 3 20.66 -24.24 -2.37
N ILE A 4 20.48 -22.97 -2.76
CA ILE A 4 19.68 -21.98 -2.05
C ILE A 4 18.23 -22.49 -2.12
N ALA A 5 17.87 -23.42 -1.24
CA ALA A 5 16.50 -23.84 -1.05
C ALA A 5 15.76 -22.68 -0.39
N LEU A 6 14.85 -21.99 -1.08
CA LEU A 6 13.80 -21.32 -0.32
C LEU A 6 13.18 -22.38 0.59
N ALA A 7 13.06 -22.08 1.88
CA ALA A 7 12.14 -22.84 2.69
C ALA A 7 10.76 -22.59 2.09
N ALA A 8 10.21 -23.59 1.39
CA ALA A 8 8.78 -23.63 1.14
C ALA A 8 8.11 -23.58 2.51
N PRO A 9 7.18 -22.65 2.76
CA PRO A 9 6.49 -22.59 4.02
C PRO A 9 5.37 -23.66 4.07
N SER A 10 5.75 -24.93 4.15
CA SER A 10 4.80 -26.02 4.43
C SER A 10 4.25 -25.98 5.87
N ALA A 11 4.72 -25.03 6.70
CA ALA A 11 4.16 -24.75 8.03
C ALA A 11 3.02 -23.70 8.02
N TRP A 12 2.73 -23.04 6.90
CA TRP A 12 1.83 -21.85 6.88
C TRP A 12 0.35 -22.20 6.67
N GLY A 13 -0.03 -23.40 7.10
CA GLY A 13 -1.41 -23.93 7.03
C GLY A 13 -1.91 -24.55 8.33
N GLN A 14 -1.13 -24.55 9.41
CA GLN A 14 -1.64 -24.94 10.73
C GLN A 14 -2.20 -23.71 11.43
N SER A 15 -3.49 -23.74 11.75
CA SER A 15 -4.09 -22.82 12.70
C SER A 15 -3.25 -22.80 13.97
N ALA A 16 -2.85 -21.61 14.42
CA ALA A 16 -2.18 -21.45 15.69
C ALA A 16 -3.03 -22.09 16.80
N PRO A 17 -2.43 -22.85 17.73
CA PRO A 17 -3.17 -23.34 18.89
C PRO A 17 -3.70 -22.14 19.69
N ALA A 18 -4.97 -22.22 20.10
CA ALA A 18 -5.62 -21.18 20.89
C ALA A 18 -4.77 -20.86 22.13
N SER A 19 -4.31 -19.61 22.24
CA SER A 19 -3.48 -19.16 23.37
C SER A 19 -4.26 -18.22 24.28
N ALA A 20 -4.01 -18.40 25.58
CA ALA A 20 -4.56 -17.67 26.72
C ALA A 20 -4.48 -16.14 26.58
N PRO A 21 -5.35 -15.37 27.28
CA PRO A 21 -5.45 -13.93 27.11
C PRO A 21 -4.13 -13.24 27.48
N ALA A 22 -3.58 -12.50 26.52
CA ALA A 22 -2.45 -11.61 26.75
C ALA A 22 -2.88 -10.47 27.68
N THR A 23 -2.13 -10.26 28.75
CA THR A 23 -2.21 -9.06 29.58
C THR A 23 -1.82 -7.87 28.71
N GLN A 24 -2.70 -6.89 28.55
CA GLN A 24 -2.40 -5.65 27.82
C GLN A 24 -1.23 -4.93 28.49
N PRO A 25 -0.16 -4.56 27.76
CA PRO A 25 0.81 -3.63 28.30
C PRO A 25 0.23 -2.21 28.30
N ASP A 26 0.38 -1.54 29.44
CA ASP A 26 -0.06 -0.17 29.72
C ASP A 26 0.36 0.85 28.65
N ALA A 27 -0.53 1.82 28.43
CA ALA A 27 -0.28 2.99 27.61
C ALA A 27 0.87 3.86 28.18
N ALA A 28 1.68 4.43 27.28
CA ALA A 28 2.70 5.45 27.52
C ALA A 28 4.09 5.01 28.02
N GLN A 29 4.76 4.13 27.26
CA GLN A 29 6.23 4.17 27.15
C GLN A 29 6.61 4.69 25.76
N ASP A 30 7.53 5.64 25.71
CA ASP A 30 8.19 6.12 24.50
C ASP A 30 9.03 4.97 23.93
N GLN A 31 8.37 4.01 23.29
CA GLN A 31 8.99 2.79 22.79
C GLN A 31 9.81 3.13 21.55
N ALA A 32 11.13 2.93 21.65
CA ALA A 32 12.02 2.98 20.50
C ALA A 32 11.43 2.19 19.33
N LEU A 33 11.31 2.80 18.15
CA LEU A 33 10.66 2.20 16.97
C LEU A 33 11.42 0.98 16.42
N TRP A 34 12.72 0.93 16.68
CA TRP A 34 13.60 -0.20 16.37
C TRP A 34 14.64 -0.39 17.48
N ARG A 35 15.27 -1.56 17.48
CA ARG A 35 16.40 -1.91 18.34
C ARG A 35 17.58 -2.41 17.50
N GLN A 36 18.80 -2.26 17.99
CA GLN A 36 19.96 -2.95 17.42
C GLN A 36 19.93 -4.42 17.88
N HIS A 37 19.81 -5.34 16.93
CA HIS A 37 20.10 -6.76 17.15
C HIS A 37 21.60 -6.97 16.95
N ARG A 38 22.31 -7.28 18.03
CA ARG A 38 23.77 -7.48 18.03
C ARG A 38 24.08 -8.96 18.24
N GLN A 39 24.73 -9.57 17.27
CA GLN A 39 25.34 -10.90 17.39
C GLN A 39 26.87 -10.78 17.29
N LYS A 40 27.57 -11.90 17.46
CA LYS A 40 29.04 -11.95 17.38
C LYS A 40 29.57 -11.52 16.01
N GLU A 41 28.86 -11.88 14.94
CA GLU A 41 29.31 -11.71 13.56
C GLU A 41 28.70 -10.47 12.87
N PHE A 42 27.56 -9.96 13.34
CA PHE A 42 26.89 -8.83 12.72
C PHE A 42 26.03 -8.03 13.70
N SER A 43 25.70 -6.80 13.30
CA SER A 43 24.65 -5.97 13.85
C SER A 43 23.61 -5.65 12.78
N LEU A 44 22.34 -5.55 13.19
CA LEU A 44 21.23 -5.20 12.32
C LEU A 44 20.20 -4.41 13.11
N ALA A 45 19.62 -3.36 12.53
CA ALA A 45 18.44 -2.72 13.12
C ALA A 45 17.21 -3.59 12.86
N VAL A 46 16.42 -3.86 13.89
CA VAL A 46 15.20 -4.66 13.79
C VAL A 46 14.03 -3.94 14.46
N PRO A 47 12.80 -4.01 13.94
CA PRO A 47 11.65 -3.34 14.57
C PRO A 47 11.44 -3.83 16.00
N ALA A 48 11.16 -2.91 16.94
CA ALA A 48 11.18 -3.23 18.38
C ALA A 48 10.07 -4.20 18.84
N GLY A 49 8.96 -4.27 18.10
CA GLY A 49 7.84 -5.19 18.37
C GLY A 49 7.90 -6.53 17.64
N TRP A 50 8.97 -6.82 16.89
CA TRP A 50 9.07 -8.06 16.13
C TRP A 50 9.60 -9.21 16.97
N ARG A 51 8.95 -10.36 16.85
CA ARG A 51 9.27 -11.57 17.60
C ARG A 51 10.28 -12.42 16.84
N GLU A 52 11.28 -12.91 17.55
CA GLU A 52 12.25 -13.88 17.03
C GLU A 52 11.67 -15.29 17.05
N LEU A 53 11.82 -16.00 15.95
CA LEU A 53 11.36 -17.37 15.78
C LEU A 53 12.56 -18.28 15.55
N GLU A 54 12.61 -19.39 16.29
CA GLU A 54 13.57 -20.44 16.05
C GLU A 54 13.09 -21.32 14.88
N LEU A 55 13.61 -21.05 13.68
CA LEU A 55 13.30 -21.81 12.47
C LEU A 55 14.58 -22.42 11.90
N MET A 56 14.58 -23.74 11.71
CA MET A 56 15.64 -24.53 11.05
C MET A 56 17.09 -24.15 11.45
N PRO A 57 17.66 -24.83 12.46
CA PRO A 57 19.01 -24.57 12.95
C PRO A 57 20.06 -24.60 11.83
N GLY A 58 20.95 -23.61 11.80
CA GLY A 58 22.15 -23.57 10.95
C GLY A 58 22.02 -22.84 9.61
N LYS A 59 20.80 -22.57 9.13
CA LYS A 59 20.58 -21.76 7.91
C LYS A 59 20.23 -20.31 8.21
N TYR A 60 19.24 -20.12 9.07
CA TYR A 60 18.85 -18.81 9.57
C TYR A 60 19.61 -18.55 10.86
N VAL A 61 20.32 -17.41 10.90
CA VAL A 61 20.95 -16.92 12.14
C VAL A 61 20.08 -15.88 12.84
N LEU A 62 19.04 -15.41 12.15
CA LEU A 62 17.96 -14.59 12.69
C LEU A 62 16.71 -14.79 11.83
N TYR A 63 15.56 -14.98 12.46
CA TYR A 63 14.26 -14.91 11.79
C TYR A 63 13.29 -14.14 12.69
N LEU A 64 12.70 -13.08 12.14
CA LEU A 64 11.78 -12.20 12.82
C LEU A 64 10.46 -12.16 12.07
N SER A 65 9.37 -12.11 12.83
CA SER A 65 8.03 -11.93 12.30
C SER A 65 7.33 -10.75 12.97
N GLY A 66 6.72 -9.89 12.15
CA GLY A 66 5.88 -8.76 12.54
C GLY A 66 4.39 -9.02 12.32
N ASP A 67 4.00 -10.27 12.11
CA ASP A 67 2.68 -10.72 11.66
C ASP A 67 1.60 -10.83 12.75
N GLY A 68 1.78 -10.14 13.89
CA GLY A 68 0.73 -10.07 14.91
C GLY A 68 0.61 -11.32 15.79
N VAL A 69 1.50 -11.47 16.77
CA VAL A 69 1.04 -11.99 18.08
C VAL A 69 0.34 -10.80 18.76
N GLY A 70 -0.86 -10.50 18.25
CA GLY A 70 -1.66 -9.27 18.38
C GLY A 70 -2.54 -9.05 17.13
N ALA A 71 -3.44 -8.05 17.12
CA ALA A 71 -4.30 -7.78 15.95
C ALA A 71 -3.45 -7.37 14.72
N PRO A 72 -3.48 -8.13 13.60
CA PRO A 72 -2.64 -7.86 12.44
C PRO A 72 -3.09 -6.59 11.71
N LEU A 73 -2.12 -5.88 11.11
CA LEU A 73 -2.43 -4.84 10.12
C LEU A 73 -3.22 -5.49 8.98
N MET A 74 -4.39 -4.91 8.66
CA MET A 74 -5.20 -5.37 7.54
C MET A 74 -4.83 -4.58 6.29
N ASP A 75 -4.84 -5.25 5.14
CA ASP A 75 -4.79 -4.57 3.86
C ASP A 75 -6.17 -4.03 3.46
N GLU A 76 -6.25 -3.39 2.29
CA GLU A 76 -7.52 -2.82 1.80
C GLU A 76 -8.60 -3.87 1.51
N THR A 77 -8.23 -5.16 1.46
CA THR A 77 -9.14 -6.28 1.23
C THR A 77 -9.65 -6.88 2.54
N GLY A 78 -9.24 -6.31 3.68
CA GLY A 78 -9.58 -6.79 5.02
C GLY A 78 -8.79 -8.05 5.42
N GLN A 79 -7.76 -8.43 4.66
CA GLN A 79 -6.94 -9.59 4.97
C GLN A 79 -5.69 -9.19 5.77
N PRO A 80 -5.19 -10.08 6.65
CA PRO A 80 -4.03 -9.78 7.47
C PRO A 80 -2.75 -9.71 6.64
N ILE A 81 -1.96 -8.69 6.89
CA ILE A 81 -0.64 -8.49 6.30
C ILE A 81 0.38 -9.22 7.17
N GLN A 82 1.21 -10.02 6.51
CA GLN A 82 2.35 -10.68 7.15
C GLN A 82 3.64 -9.95 6.75
N THR A 83 4.48 -9.67 7.73
CA THR A 83 5.80 -9.08 7.50
C THR A 83 6.85 -9.85 8.28
N GLY A 84 8.06 -9.87 7.75
CA GLY A 84 9.17 -10.49 8.46
C GLY A 84 10.52 -10.12 7.87
N LEU A 85 11.55 -10.53 8.60
CA LEU A 85 12.95 -10.30 8.26
C LEU A 85 13.75 -11.51 8.68
N ALA A 86 14.61 -11.99 7.79
CA ALA A 86 15.46 -13.14 8.04
C ALA A 86 16.89 -12.82 7.62
N VAL A 87 17.85 -13.32 8.38
CA VAL A 87 19.28 -13.28 8.06
C VAL A 87 19.73 -14.72 7.87
N GLU A 88 20.25 -15.00 6.68
CA GLU A 88 20.82 -16.28 6.29
C GLU A 88 22.33 -16.15 6.15
N ARG A 89 23.04 -17.18 6.58
CA ARG A 89 24.50 -17.27 6.51
C ARG A 89 24.92 -18.45 5.63
N TYR A 90 25.85 -18.19 4.73
CA TYR A 90 26.40 -19.14 3.77
C TYR A 90 27.92 -19.21 3.97
N PRO A 91 28.45 -20.16 4.77
CA PRO A 91 29.86 -20.19 5.19
C PRO A 91 30.88 -20.13 4.06
N GLU A 92 30.56 -20.67 2.89
CA GLU A 92 31.39 -20.59 1.70
C GLU A 92 30.53 -20.28 0.48
N THR A 93 30.78 -19.15 -0.17
CA THR A 93 30.17 -18.82 -1.47
C THR A 93 31.21 -18.44 -2.50
N LYS A 94 31.03 -18.93 -3.73
CA LYS A 94 31.79 -18.50 -4.91
C LYS A 94 31.03 -17.48 -5.75
N ALA A 95 29.75 -17.26 -5.45
CA ALA A 95 28.90 -16.33 -6.16
C ALA A 95 29.12 -14.91 -5.63
N THR A 96 29.23 -13.95 -6.55
CA THR A 96 29.18 -12.53 -6.18
C THR A 96 27.76 -12.16 -5.72
N PRO A 97 27.59 -11.06 -4.97
CA PRO A 97 26.26 -10.56 -4.59
C PRO A 97 25.30 -10.40 -5.78
N ALA A 98 25.80 -9.86 -6.91
CA ALA A 98 25.01 -9.68 -8.13
C ALA A 98 24.58 -11.02 -8.75
N GLN A 99 25.48 -12.02 -8.76
CA GLN A 99 25.15 -13.37 -9.21
C GLN A 99 24.11 -14.03 -8.29
N GLY A 100 24.21 -13.80 -6.97
CA GLY A 100 23.22 -14.27 -6.00
C GLY A 100 21.83 -13.68 -6.25
N ALA A 101 21.74 -12.36 -6.46
CA ALA A 101 20.50 -11.67 -6.80
C ALA A 101 19.90 -12.17 -8.12
N ALA A 102 20.69 -12.26 -9.19
CA ALA A 102 20.24 -12.75 -10.49
C ALA A 102 19.78 -14.22 -10.43
N HIS A 103 20.51 -15.07 -9.70
CA HIS A 103 20.12 -16.46 -9.48
C HIS A 103 18.79 -16.55 -8.72
N ASN A 104 18.59 -15.72 -7.69
CA ASN A 104 17.35 -15.69 -6.92
C ASN A 104 16.15 -15.27 -7.78
N LEU A 105 16.31 -14.21 -8.59
CA LEU A 105 15.27 -13.74 -9.50
C LEU A 105 14.92 -14.80 -10.56
N LYS A 106 15.93 -15.45 -11.15
CA LYS A 106 15.74 -16.55 -12.11
C LYS A 106 14.99 -17.73 -11.49
N ARG A 107 15.32 -18.11 -10.25
CA ARG A 107 14.61 -19.18 -9.53
C ARG A 107 13.16 -18.80 -9.26
N LEU A 108 12.91 -17.59 -8.77
CA LEU A 108 11.55 -17.10 -8.51
C LEU A 108 10.69 -17.12 -9.78
N ALA A 109 11.29 -16.77 -10.93
CA ALA A 109 10.61 -16.82 -12.23
C ALA A 109 10.31 -18.24 -12.73
N ALA A 110 11.08 -19.24 -12.29
CA ALA A 110 10.97 -20.63 -12.72
C ALA A 110 10.14 -21.50 -11.76
N GLU A 111 9.81 -20.97 -10.58
CA GLU A 111 9.07 -21.70 -9.56
C GLU A 111 7.59 -21.76 -9.91
N GLU A 112 7.03 -22.97 -9.98
CA GLU A 112 5.60 -23.15 -10.23
C GLU A 112 4.79 -22.55 -9.07
N GLY A 113 3.70 -21.86 -9.39
CA GLY A 113 2.89 -21.18 -8.38
C GLY A 113 3.31 -19.73 -8.09
N PHE A 114 4.33 -19.20 -8.78
CA PHE A 114 4.73 -17.79 -8.65
C PHE A 114 4.73 -17.06 -10.00
N ARG A 115 4.37 -15.78 -9.96
CA ARG A 115 4.42 -14.88 -11.11
C ARG A 115 5.04 -13.54 -10.71
N ILE A 116 6.21 -13.22 -11.25
CA ILE A 116 6.85 -11.92 -11.01
C ILE A 116 6.01 -10.80 -11.63
N LEU A 117 5.92 -9.69 -10.90
CA LEU A 117 5.26 -8.47 -11.32
C LEU A 117 6.33 -7.42 -11.65
N GLY A 118 6.45 -7.05 -12.93
CA GLY A 118 7.51 -6.18 -13.43
C GLY A 118 8.84 -6.92 -13.60
N GLU A 119 9.95 -6.19 -13.67
CA GLU A 119 11.28 -6.75 -13.96
C GLU A 119 12.09 -7.10 -12.71
N GLY A 120 11.70 -6.59 -11.54
CA GLY A 120 12.53 -6.59 -10.34
C GLY A 120 13.67 -5.57 -10.43
N GLU A 121 13.98 -4.90 -9.33
CA GLU A 121 15.05 -3.91 -9.24
C GLU A 121 16.28 -4.54 -8.60
N VAL A 122 17.44 -4.43 -9.24
CA VAL A 122 18.73 -4.89 -8.69
C VAL A 122 19.63 -3.68 -8.51
N LEU A 123 19.86 -3.30 -7.25
CA LEU A 123 20.58 -2.09 -6.87
C LEU A 123 21.90 -2.43 -6.16
N PRO A 124 23.07 -2.18 -6.79
CA PRO A 124 24.35 -2.21 -6.09
C PRO A 124 24.42 -1.10 -5.04
N LEU A 125 24.95 -1.40 -3.86
CA LEU A 125 25.13 -0.45 -2.78
C LEU A 125 26.34 -0.80 -1.89
N LYS A 126 26.68 0.10 -0.98
CA LYS A 126 27.65 -0.16 0.11
C LYS A 126 26.94 -0.04 1.45
N LEU A 127 27.21 -1.00 2.34
CA LEU A 127 26.73 -0.96 3.72
C LEU A 127 27.48 0.10 4.52
N SER A 128 26.99 0.38 5.74
CA SER A 128 27.57 1.41 6.63
C SER A 128 29.04 1.18 6.98
N ASP A 129 29.48 -0.09 7.01
CA ASP A 129 30.87 -0.46 7.23
C ASP A 129 31.76 -0.44 5.96
N GLY A 130 31.15 -0.15 4.80
CA GLY A 130 31.78 -0.14 3.48
C GLY A 130 31.66 -1.45 2.70
N THR A 131 31.06 -2.50 3.27
CA THR A 131 30.92 -3.81 2.63
C THR A 131 30.07 -3.68 1.35
N PRO A 132 30.56 -4.15 0.18
CA PRO A 132 29.79 -4.17 -1.05
C PRO A 132 28.57 -5.10 -0.94
N ALA A 133 27.43 -4.64 -1.41
CA ALA A 133 26.21 -5.43 -1.40
C ALA A 133 25.34 -5.15 -2.63
N VAL A 134 24.36 -6.01 -2.85
CA VAL A 134 23.33 -5.84 -3.88
C VAL A 134 21.97 -6.05 -3.23
N LEU A 135 21.07 -5.11 -3.42
CA LEU A 135 19.67 -5.22 -3.01
C LEU A 135 18.83 -5.64 -4.22
N LEU A 136 18.09 -6.73 -4.08
CA LEU A 136 17.03 -7.14 -4.98
C LEU A 136 15.69 -6.73 -4.39
N SER A 137 14.94 -5.89 -5.11
CA SER A 137 13.57 -5.56 -4.78
C SER A 137 12.64 -6.15 -5.83
N VAL A 138 11.78 -7.08 -5.42
CA VAL A 138 10.93 -7.80 -6.36
C VAL A 138 9.52 -7.95 -5.79
N GLU A 139 8.55 -7.72 -6.66
CA GLU A 139 7.15 -7.97 -6.40
C GLU A 139 6.69 -9.17 -7.21
N PHE A 140 5.87 -10.04 -6.63
CA PHE A 140 5.40 -11.24 -7.29
C PHE A 140 4.09 -11.71 -6.68
N LEU A 141 3.34 -12.51 -7.42
CA LEU A 141 2.11 -13.15 -6.98
C LEU A 141 2.37 -14.61 -6.67
N ARG A 142 1.67 -15.11 -5.65
CA ARG A 142 1.45 -16.54 -5.46
C ARG A 142 0.15 -16.92 -6.16
N THR A 143 0.24 -17.67 -7.25
CA THR A 143 -0.87 -17.86 -8.20
C THR A 143 -1.98 -18.75 -7.67
N ASP A 144 -1.74 -19.53 -6.62
CA ASP A 144 -2.75 -20.38 -5.96
C ASP A 144 -3.82 -19.58 -5.20
N LYS A 145 -3.43 -18.42 -4.68
CA LYS A 145 -4.31 -17.54 -3.86
C LYS A 145 -4.40 -16.11 -4.40
N ASP A 146 -3.70 -15.81 -5.49
CA ASP A 146 -3.50 -14.43 -5.99
C ASP A 146 -2.96 -13.46 -4.91
N ARG A 147 -2.16 -14.01 -3.98
CA ARG A 147 -1.55 -13.24 -2.89
C ARG A 147 -0.33 -12.51 -3.41
N ARG A 148 -0.30 -11.21 -3.18
CA ARG A 148 0.83 -10.36 -3.57
C ARG A 148 1.89 -10.36 -2.49
N CYS A 149 3.12 -10.52 -2.94
CA CYS A 149 4.30 -10.60 -2.12
C CYS A 149 5.31 -9.57 -2.61
N ARG A 150 6.03 -8.96 -1.67
CA ARG A 150 7.17 -8.11 -1.98
C ARG A 150 8.38 -8.52 -1.14
N TYR A 151 9.51 -8.68 -1.80
CA TYR A 151 10.81 -8.93 -1.18
C TYR A 151 11.74 -7.73 -1.35
N GLU A 152 12.42 -7.39 -0.27
CA GLU A 152 13.61 -6.54 -0.23
C GLU A 152 14.76 -7.42 0.27
N LYS A 153 15.58 -7.92 -0.65
CA LYS A 153 16.54 -8.98 -0.40
C LYS A 153 17.98 -8.50 -0.65
N LEU A 154 18.73 -8.30 0.42
CA LEU A 154 20.13 -7.92 0.39
C LEU A 154 21.02 -9.15 0.23
N PHE A 155 22.00 -9.07 -0.66
CA PHE A 155 23.08 -10.04 -0.84
C PHE A 155 24.41 -9.35 -0.57
N THR A 156 25.28 -9.97 0.21
CA THR A 156 26.64 -9.49 0.43
C THR A 156 27.59 -10.65 0.74
N VAL A 157 28.89 -10.41 0.60
CA VAL A 157 29.94 -11.38 0.90
C VAL A 157 31.03 -10.64 1.69
N THR A 158 31.41 -11.19 2.84
CA THR A 158 32.48 -10.65 3.68
C THR A 158 33.85 -11.04 3.14
N GLY A 159 34.92 -10.38 3.59
CA GLY A 159 36.28 -10.57 3.05
C GLY A 159 36.85 -11.98 3.24
N ASP A 160 36.29 -12.77 4.15
CA ASP A 160 36.60 -14.18 4.38
C ASP A 160 35.87 -15.14 3.42
N GLY A 161 35.03 -14.64 2.52
CA GLY A 161 34.24 -15.44 1.58
C GLY A 161 32.90 -15.94 2.14
N THR A 162 32.51 -15.54 3.35
CA THR A 162 31.18 -15.87 3.90
C THR A 162 30.11 -15.05 3.19
N GLY A 163 29.11 -15.72 2.63
CA GLY A 163 27.94 -15.11 2.01
C GLY A 163 26.83 -14.81 3.03
N TRP A 164 26.18 -13.68 2.88
CA TRP A 164 25.08 -13.25 3.74
C TRP A 164 23.90 -12.78 2.91
N VAL A 165 22.70 -13.17 3.36
CA VAL A 165 21.46 -12.75 2.73
C VAL A 165 20.51 -12.24 3.80
N VAL A 166 20.03 -11.01 3.64
CA VAL A 166 18.98 -10.44 4.48
C VAL A 166 17.72 -10.31 3.65
N THR A 167 16.67 -11.05 4.00
CA THR A 167 15.39 -10.96 3.30
C THR A 167 14.40 -10.27 4.21
N ALA A 168 13.88 -9.11 3.81
CA ALA A 168 12.68 -8.52 4.39
C ALA A 168 11.50 -8.72 3.43
N TRP A 169 10.32 -9.06 3.96
CA TRP A 169 9.16 -9.35 3.12
C TRP A 169 7.85 -8.78 3.64
N ILE A 170 6.93 -8.57 2.70
CA ILE A 170 5.51 -8.33 2.93
C ILE A 170 4.74 -9.39 2.14
N VAL A 171 3.75 -10.01 2.77
CA VAL A 171 2.73 -10.82 2.09
C VAL A 171 1.37 -10.23 2.45
N THR A 172 0.60 -9.88 1.44
CA THR A 172 -0.74 -9.31 1.58
C THR A 172 -1.80 -10.37 1.31
N GLY A 173 -3.06 -9.97 1.39
CA GLY A 173 -4.18 -10.71 0.87
C GLY A 173 -4.30 -10.65 -0.65
N ASP A 174 -5.34 -11.32 -1.11
CA ASP A 174 -5.61 -11.59 -2.52
C ASP A 174 -5.94 -10.27 -3.24
N ARG A 175 -5.28 -9.99 -4.37
CA ARG A 175 -5.46 -8.75 -5.17
C ARG A 175 -5.14 -7.42 -4.44
N SER A 176 -4.54 -7.43 -3.26
CA SER A 176 -4.14 -6.20 -2.56
C SER A 176 -3.10 -5.40 -3.36
N LEU A 177 -3.12 -4.07 -3.21
CA LEU A 177 -2.14 -3.11 -3.72
C LEU A 177 -1.35 -2.45 -2.58
N PHE A 178 -1.37 -3.04 -1.38
CA PHE A 178 -0.83 -2.43 -0.16
C PHE A 178 0.63 -1.97 -0.33
N ALA A 179 1.51 -2.78 -0.90
CA ALA A 179 2.92 -2.40 -1.09
C ALA A 179 3.09 -1.16 -1.99
N GLN A 180 2.16 -0.94 -2.93
CA GLN A 180 2.15 0.20 -3.84
C GLN A 180 1.57 1.44 -3.14
N LYS A 181 0.46 1.28 -2.42
CA LYS A 181 -0.20 2.36 -1.65
C LYS A 181 0.62 2.82 -0.45
N HIS A 182 1.40 1.91 0.15
CA HIS A 182 2.17 2.15 1.37
C HIS A 182 3.69 2.02 1.15
N ALA A 183 4.20 2.72 0.12
CA ALA A 183 5.63 2.71 -0.24
C ALA A 183 6.57 3.06 0.94
N HIS A 184 6.11 3.82 1.92
CA HIS A 184 6.86 4.14 3.14
C HIS A 184 7.07 2.93 4.06
N VAL A 185 6.16 1.95 4.08
CA VAL A 185 6.35 0.66 4.79
C VAL A 185 7.45 -0.15 4.11
N VAL A 186 7.39 -0.24 2.79
CA VAL A 186 8.44 -0.89 1.98
C VAL A 186 9.80 -0.23 2.22
N GLN A 187 9.85 1.11 2.23
CA GLN A 187 11.08 1.85 2.48
C GLN A 187 11.66 1.55 3.86
N ARG A 188 10.83 1.46 4.91
CA ARG A 188 11.27 1.09 6.26
C ARG A 188 11.82 -0.33 6.31
N LEU A 189 11.13 -1.29 5.69
CA LEU A 189 11.63 -2.67 5.59
C LEU A 189 12.96 -2.76 4.84
N ARG A 190 13.08 -2.04 3.71
CA ARG A 190 14.34 -1.92 2.98
C ARG A 190 15.44 -1.35 3.87
N ALA A 191 15.15 -0.29 4.64
CA ALA A 191 16.12 0.33 5.54
C ALA A 191 16.60 -0.64 6.63
N HIS A 192 15.71 -1.48 7.17
CA HIS A 192 16.09 -2.57 8.07
C HIS A 192 16.99 -3.58 7.38
N ALA A 193 16.63 -4.06 6.19
CA ALA A 193 17.43 -5.03 5.45
C ALA A 193 18.86 -4.53 5.15
N VAL A 194 19.01 -3.26 4.78
CA VAL A 194 20.32 -2.66 4.46
C VAL A 194 21.08 -2.12 5.67
N SER A 195 20.52 -2.22 6.89
CA SER A 195 21.20 -1.81 8.12
C SER A 195 22.25 -2.83 8.62
N LEU A 196 22.47 -3.91 7.86
CA LEU A 196 23.45 -4.94 8.17
C LEU A 196 24.84 -4.32 8.27
N CYS A 197 25.57 -4.70 9.32
CA CYS A 197 26.90 -4.20 9.58
C CYS A 197 27.74 -5.29 10.26
N PHE A 198 28.91 -5.58 9.70
CA PHE A 198 29.85 -6.57 10.22
C PHE A 198 30.92 -5.94 11.12
N ASP A 199 31.19 -4.64 10.97
CA ASP A 199 32.05 -3.86 11.88
C ASP A 199 31.20 -3.12 12.92
N PRO A 200 31.17 -3.55 14.20
CA PRO A 200 30.35 -2.92 15.22
C PRO A 200 30.67 -1.44 15.44
N ALA A 201 31.91 -1.00 15.17
CA ALA A 201 32.33 0.39 15.33
C ALA A 201 31.77 1.31 14.23
N LYS A 202 31.33 0.74 13.11
CA LYS A 202 30.74 1.46 11.97
C LYS A 202 29.23 1.30 11.85
N TYR A 203 28.60 0.56 12.78
CA TYR A 203 27.16 0.41 12.79
C TYR A 203 26.48 1.78 12.85
N SER A 204 25.61 2.03 11.88
CA SER A 204 24.84 3.26 11.80
C SER A 204 23.39 2.96 11.50
N ASP A 205 22.51 3.49 12.32
CA ASP A 205 21.07 3.46 12.10
C ASP A 205 20.57 4.65 11.28
N ALA A 206 21.46 5.47 10.69
CA ALA A 206 21.09 6.67 9.95
C ALA A 206 20.09 6.40 8.81
N ALA A 207 20.27 5.31 8.06
CA ALA A 207 19.35 4.92 6.99
C ALA A 207 17.97 4.50 7.53
N VAL A 208 17.94 3.86 8.71
CA VAL A 208 16.70 3.45 9.38
C VAL A 208 16.00 4.69 9.90
N ARG A 209 16.71 5.56 10.63
CA ARG A 209 16.20 6.85 11.10
C ARG A 209 15.63 7.67 9.95
N ALA A 210 16.36 7.86 8.85
CA ALA A 210 15.88 8.58 7.67
C ALA A 210 14.65 7.92 7.00
N ALA A 211 14.44 6.61 7.17
CA ALA A 211 13.24 5.92 6.69
C ALA A 211 12.02 6.08 7.62
N TYR A 212 12.25 6.35 8.91
CA TYR A 212 11.23 6.64 9.92
C TYR A 212 11.00 8.13 10.14
N GLU A 213 11.92 8.98 9.72
CA GLU A 213 11.77 10.43 9.75
C GLU A 213 10.50 10.81 8.99
N PRO A 214 9.68 11.72 9.54
CA PRO A 214 8.63 12.35 8.77
C PRO A 214 9.32 13.10 7.63
N LYS A 215 9.34 12.50 6.44
CA LYS A 215 9.86 13.21 5.26
C LYS A 215 9.01 14.46 5.10
N ALA A 216 9.60 15.64 5.31
CA ALA A 216 9.00 16.89 4.90
C ALA A 216 8.50 16.69 3.47
N LEU A 217 7.20 16.89 3.27
CA LEU A 217 6.55 16.60 2.01
C LEU A 217 7.34 17.29 0.88
N PRO A 218 7.91 16.54 -0.08
CA PRO A 218 8.10 17.10 -1.40
C PRO A 218 6.70 17.52 -1.84
N THR A 219 6.52 18.79 -2.20
CA THR A 219 5.36 19.22 -2.95
C THR A 219 5.22 18.27 -4.15
N THR A 220 4.17 17.44 -4.11
CA THR A 220 3.77 16.40 -5.08
C THR A 220 4.31 14.98 -4.81
N ARG A 221 3.47 14.15 -4.15
CA ARG A 221 3.59 12.68 -4.03
C ARG A 221 2.34 12.06 -4.67
N LEU A 222 2.52 11.14 -5.61
CA LEU A 222 1.45 10.51 -6.41
C LEU A 222 0.29 9.89 -5.59
N GLY A 223 0.55 9.43 -4.36
CA GLY A 223 -0.47 8.89 -3.45
C GLY A 223 -1.25 9.97 -2.68
N ASP A 224 -0.58 11.05 -2.28
CA ASP A 224 -1.24 12.22 -1.70
C ASP A 224 -2.05 12.94 -2.78
N ASP A 225 -1.59 12.95 -4.03
CA ASP A 225 -2.34 13.43 -5.20
C ASP A 225 -3.59 12.59 -5.43
N MET A 226 -3.50 11.25 -5.41
CA MET A 226 -4.66 10.38 -5.57
C MET A 226 -5.69 10.57 -4.45
N GLN A 227 -5.28 10.61 -3.18
CA GLN A 227 -6.22 10.87 -2.07
C GLN A 227 -6.78 12.28 -2.13
N LYS A 228 -5.97 13.30 -2.43
CA LYS A 228 -6.47 14.68 -2.61
C LYS A 228 -7.45 14.78 -3.78
N ARG A 229 -7.24 14.03 -4.86
CA ARG A 229 -8.17 13.95 -5.99
C ARG A 229 -9.46 13.27 -5.59
N ILE A 230 -9.41 12.21 -4.79
CA ILE A 230 -10.60 11.57 -4.19
C ILE A 230 -11.34 12.58 -3.29
N ASP A 231 -10.66 13.24 -2.37
CA ASP A 231 -11.26 14.20 -1.43
C ASP A 231 -11.83 15.42 -2.16
N ALA A 232 -11.11 15.96 -3.14
CA ALA A 232 -11.57 17.05 -3.99
C ALA A 232 -12.80 16.64 -4.81
N THR A 233 -12.81 15.41 -5.34
CA THR A 233 -13.95 14.88 -6.09
C THR A 233 -15.16 14.65 -5.19
N GLN A 234 -14.97 14.14 -3.97
CA GLN A 234 -16.03 14.03 -2.97
C GLN A 234 -16.63 15.41 -2.66
N LEU A 235 -15.78 16.43 -2.51
CA LEU A 235 -16.23 17.81 -2.32
C LEU A 235 -17.01 18.34 -3.53
N SER A 236 -16.55 18.07 -4.76
CA SER A 236 -17.29 18.44 -5.99
C SER A 236 -18.67 17.77 -6.05
N VAL A 237 -18.75 16.47 -5.74
CA VAL A 237 -20.02 15.72 -5.67
C VAL A 237 -20.97 16.31 -4.62
N GLN A 238 -20.45 16.67 -3.44
CA GLN A 238 -21.24 17.31 -2.38
C GLN A 238 -21.70 18.73 -2.76
N ASN A 239 -20.82 19.53 -3.37
CA ASN A 239 -21.16 20.87 -3.84
C ASN A 239 -22.24 20.82 -4.92
N ALA A 240 -22.14 19.86 -5.86
CA ALA A 240 -23.16 19.63 -6.87
C ALA A 240 -24.50 19.23 -6.22
N ALA A 241 -24.50 18.36 -5.21
CA ALA A 241 -25.71 18.01 -4.47
C ALA A 241 -26.35 19.23 -3.80
N VAL A 242 -25.56 20.06 -3.09
CA VAL A 242 -26.05 21.30 -2.46
C VAL A 242 -26.60 22.28 -3.51
N ALA A 243 -25.95 22.39 -4.68
CA ALA A 243 -26.42 23.24 -5.77
C ALA A 243 -27.75 22.73 -6.37
N VAL A 244 -27.93 21.41 -6.48
CA VAL A 244 -29.19 20.78 -6.89
C VAL A 244 -30.32 21.10 -5.90
N GLU A 245 -30.06 21.06 -4.58
CA GLU A 245 -31.05 21.46 -3.57
C GLU A 245 -31.41 22.95 -3.64
N ARG A 246 -30.43 23.82 -3.90
CA ARG A 246 -30.69 25.26 -4.08
C ARG A 246 -31.53 25.53 -5.32
N PHE A 247 -31.22 24.82 -6.42
CA PHE A 247 -32.03 24.88 -7.64
C PHE A 247 -33.48 24.46 -7.35
N LEU A 248 -33.69 23.40 -6.56
CA LEU A 248 -35.03 23.00 -6.11
C LEU A 248 -35.74 24.11 -5.34
N ILE A 249 -35.06 24.78 -4.41
CA ILE A 249 -35.67 25.85 -3.60
C ILE A 249 -36.15 27.01 -4.47
N ASP A 250 -35.34 27.44 -5.43
CA ASP A 250 -35.65 28.61 -6.25
C ASP A 250 -36.64 28.28 -7.40
N ILE A 251 -36.41 27.17 -8.10
CA ILE A 251 -37.20 26.79 -9.28
C ILE A 251 -38.44 25.96 -8.90
N GLY A 252 -38.40 25.24 -7.77
CA GLY A 252 -39.47 24.35 -7.33
C GLY A 252 -39.41 22.94 -7.90
N ARG A 253 -38.33 22.59 -8.63
CA ARG A 253 -38.06 21.23 -9.13
C ARG A 253 -36.56 20.96 -9.23
N TYR A 254 -36.15 19.69 -9.28
CA TYR A 254 -34.78 19.32 -9.64
C TYR A 254 -34.50 19.53 -11.15
N PRO A 255 -33.22 19.61 -11.57
CA PRO A 255 -32.86 19.59 -12.98
C PRO A 255 -33.36 18.33 -13.69
N THR A 256 -33.78 18.44 -14.94
CA THR A 256 -34.17 17.29 -15.76
C THR A 256 -32.94 16.49 -16.22
N ALA A 257 -33.15 15.31 -16.81
CA ALA A 257 -32.07 14.52 -17.39
C ALA A 257 -31.36 15.27 -18.54
N ASP A 258 -32.12 16.03 -19.35
CA ASP A 258 -31.58 16.81 -20.47
C ASP A 258 -30.84 18.07 -20.02
N GLU A 259 -31.31 18.69 -18.92
CA GLU A 259 -30.68 19.87 -18.33
C GLU A 259 -29.38 19.51 -17.57
N GLY A 260 -29.41 18.37 -16.87
CA GLY A 260 -28.32 17.84 -16.07
C GLY A 260 -27.73 18.85 -15.06
N LEU A 261 -26.46 18.68 -14.72
CA LEU A 261 -25.73 19.63 -13.87
C LEU A 261 -25.42 20.95 -14.60
N GLY A 262 -25.58 21.00 -15.93
CA GLY A 262 -25.38 22.21 -16.73
C GLY A 262 -26.31 23.35 -16.29
N ALA A 263 -27.56 23.05 -15.95
CA ALA A 263 -28.54 24.01 -15.44
C ALA A 263 -28.15 24.71 -14.13
N LEU A 264 -27.14 24.17 -13.42
CA LEU A 264 -26.60 24.77 -12.20
C LEU A 264 -25.55 25.84 -12.49
N THR A 265 -24.96 25.84 -13.68
CA THR A 265 -23.87 26.76 -14.06
C THR A 265 -24.32 27.82 -15.04
N VAL A 266 -25.23 27.48 -15.95
CA VAL A 266 -25.81 28.38 -16.93
C VAL A 266 -27.32 28.26 -16.84
N ARG A 267 -28.00 29.41 -16.94
CA ARG A 267 -29.46 29.45 -16.92
C ARG A 267 -30.01 28.58 -18.06
N PRO A 268 -30.81 27.54 -17.76
CA PRO A 268 -31.39 26.70 -18.80
C PRO A 268 -32.49 27.46 -19.56
N ALA A 269 -32.81 26.97 -20.77
CA ALA A 269 -33.96 27.45 -21.53
C ALA A 269 -35.24 26.87 -20.91
N PHE A 270 -35.85 27.60 -19.98
CA PHE A 270 -37.11 27.20 -19.38
C PHE A 270 -38.23 27.31 -20.42
N ALA A 271 -39.09 26.29 -20.49
CA ALA A 271 -40.32 26.34 -21.31
C ALA A 271 -41.36 27.33 -20.73
N ASP A 272 -41.27 27.60 -19.43
CA ASP A 272 -42.09 28.57 -18.71
C ASP A 272 -41.22 29.77 -18.32
N GLU A 273 -41.51 30.95 -18.90
CA GLU A 273 -40.81 32.21 -18.61
C GLU A 273 -40.87 32.59 -17.13
N THR A 274 -41.92 32.20 -16.40
CA THR A 274 -42.03 32.49 -14.95
C THR A 274 -41.01 31.72 -14.12
N LEU A 275 -40.53 30.57 -14.61
CA LEU A 275 -39.42 29.84 -14.00
C LEU A 275 -38.07 30.49 -14.32
N ALA A 276 -37.95 31.13 -15.49
CA ALA A 276 -36.75 31.87 -15.86
C ALA A 276 -36.50 33.06 -14.93
N GLU A 277 -37.57 33.73 -14.48
CA GLU A 277 -37.49 34.82 -13.50
C GLU A 277 -37.06 34.35 -12.10
N LYS A 278 -37.36 33.09 -11.76
CA LYS A 278 -37.00 32.50 -10.45
C LYS A 278 -35.56 32.05 -10.36
N TRP A 279 -34.85 31.91 -11.49
CA TRP A 279 -33.47 31.42 -11.48
C TRP A 279 -32.51 32.46 -10.91
N ARG A 280 -31.82 32.09 -9.82
CA ARG A 280 -30.87 32.94 -9.08
C ARG A 280 -29.43 32.42 -9.16
N GLY A 281 -29.15 31.55 -10.14
CA GLY A 281 -27.83 30.97 -10.32
C GLY A 281 -26.78 31.98 -10.80
N PRO A 282 -25.54 31.51 -11.05
CA PRO A 282 -25.12 30.11 -11.00
C PRO A 282 -25.11 29.54 -9.58
N TYR A 283 -25.60 28.31 -9.43
CA TYR A 283 -25.63 27.56 -8.17
C TYR A 283 -24.36 26.74 -7.96
N LEU A 284 -23.65 26.40 -9.04
CA LEU A 284 -22.41 25.66 -9.05
C LEU A 284 -21.37 26.40 -9.92
N LYS A 285 -20.09 26.31 -9.58
CA LYS A 285 -19.04 26.86 -10.44
C LYS A 285 -18.76 25.89 -11.59
N PRO A 286 -18.46 26.36 -12.82
CA PRO A 286 -18.08 25.47 -13.92
C PRO A 286 -16.90 24.55 -13.60
N ALA A 287 -15.97 24.98 -12.75
CA ALA A 287 -14.84 24.17 -12.31
C ALA A 287 -15.24 22.94 -11.47
N ASP A 288 -16.43 22.96 -10.85
CA ASP A 288 -16.93 21.88 -9.99
C ASP A 288 -17.81 20.88 -10.77
N LEU A 289 -17.95 21.03 -12.10
CA LEU A 289 -18.68 20.09 -12.95
C LEU A 289 -17.89 18.82 -13.29
N ASN A 290 -16.57 18.86 -13.09
CA ASN A 290 -15.68 17.76 -13.36
C ASN A 290 -15.02 17.28 -12.06
N ASP A 291 -14.67 16.00 -12.03
CA ASP A 291 -13.84 15.44 -10.99
C ASP A 291 -12.37 15.86 -11.13
N ALA A 292 -11.56 15.44 -10.17
CA ALA A 292 -10.14 15.78 -10.11
C ALA A 292 -9.27 14.99 -11.13
N TRP A 293 -9.87 14.12 -11.93
CA TRP A 293 -9.25 13.47 -13.11
C TRP A 293 -9.73 14.07 -14.43
N GLY A 294 -10.69 15.01 -14.39
CA GLY A 294 -11.22 15.71 -15.54
C GLY A 294 -12.43 15.04 -16.18
N HIS A 295 -13.01 14.00 -15.55
CA HIS A 295 -14.24 13.38 -16.03
C HIS A 295 -15.46 14.18 -15.54
N PRO A 296 -16.52 14.32 -16.35
CA PRO A 296 -17.73 15.02 -15.92
C PRO A 296 -18.44 14.27 -14.81
N LEU A 297 -19.01 15.01 -13.86
CA LEU A 297 -19.94 14.44 -12.88
C LEU A 297 -21.23 13.98 -13.58
N ASN A 298 -21.68 12.79 -13.23
CA ASN A 298 -22.89 12.19 -13.76
C ASN A 298 -24.07 12.48 -12.82
N TYR A 299 -25.16 12.98 -13.38
CA TYR A 299 -26.41 13.24 -12.67
C TYR A 299 -27.53 12.35 -13.22
N GLN A 300 -28.28 11.74 -12.32
CA GLN A 300 -29.47 10.96 -12.64
C GLN A 300 -30.62 11.44 -11.74
N PRO A 301 -31.70 12.01 -12.31
CA PRO A 301 -32.90 12.32 -11.53
C PRO A 301 -33.59 11.01 -11.10
N ALA A 302 -34.33 11.03 -9.99
CA ALA A 302 -35.11 9.87 -9.58
C ALA A 302 -36.09 9.43 -10.67
N GLN A 303 -36.14 8.12 -10.90
CA GLN A 303 -37.19 7.52 -11.73
C GLN A 303 -38.44 7.28 -10.89
N ALA A 304 -39.60 7.69 -11.40
CA ALA A 304 -40.89 7.61 -10.71
C ALA A 304 -41.32 6.19 -10.26
N ALA A 305 -40.63 5.14 -10.74
CA ALA A 305 -40.93 3.74 -10.43
C ALA A 305 -40.27 3.23 -9.14
N GLU A 306 -39.27 3.92 -8.58
CA GLU A 306 -38.51 3.45 -7.41
C GLU A 306 -38.97 4.14 -6.12
N LYS A 307 -39.92 3.53 -5.39
CA LYS A 307 -40.49 4.07 -4.14
C LYS A 307 -39.48 4.30 -3.00
N SER A 308 -38.26 3.77 -3.11
CA SER A 308 -37.20 3.85 -2.09
C SER A 308 -35.91 4.49 -2.61
N ALA A 309 -35.90 5.07 -3.82
CA ALA A 309 -34.71 5.70 -4.38
C ALA A 309 -34.49 7.12 -3.83
N PRO A 310 -33.23 7.56 -3.73
CA PRO A 310 -32.95 8.97 -3.48
C PRO A 310 -33.52 9.84 -4.61
N ALA A 311 -33.92 11.07 -4.30
CA ALA A 311 -34.57 12.00 -5.23
C ALA A 311 -33.72 12.34 -6.47
N TYR A 312 -32.41 12.17 -6.36
CA TYR A 312 -31.45 12.19 -7.45
C TYR A 312 -30.17 11.43 -7.02
N ARG A 313 -29.33 11.13 -8.00
CA ARG A 313 -28.02 10.49 -7.83
C ARG A 313 -26.96 11.33 -8.54
N ILE A 314 -25.85 11.62 -7.86
CA ILE A 314 -24.67 12.29 -8.41
C ILE A 314 -23.43 11.44 -8.13
N HIS A 315 -22.67 11.13 -9.17
CA HIS A 315 -21.42 10.38 -9.03
C HIS A 315 -20.32 10.82 -10.00
N SER A 316 -19.08 10.51 -9.63
CA SER A 316 -17.92 10.52 -10.52
C SER A 316 -17.50 9.08 -10.83
N ALA A 317 -16.99 8.86 -12.04
CA ALA A 317 -16.40 7.60 -12.49
C ALA A 317 -15.02 7.31 -11.88
N GLY A 318 -14.54 8.18 -10.99
CA GLY A 318 -13.33 7.94 -10.23
C GLY A 318 -12.04 7.88 -11.06
N PRO A 319 -10.96 7.33 -10.47
CA PRO A 319 -9.65 7.20 -11.11
C PRO A 319 -9.65 6.42 -12.43
N ASP A 320 -10.48 5.40 -12.57
CA ASP A 320 -10.46 4.52 -13.74
C ASP A 320 -11.28 5.05 -14.95
N GLY A 321 -12.12 6.07 -14.71
CA GLY A 321 -12.94 6.73 -15.71
C GLY A 321 -14.12 5.91 -16.22
N LYS A 322 -14.50 4.84 -15.52
CA LYS A 322 -15.60 3.94 -15.90
C LYS A 322 -16.68 3.95 -14.82
N SER A 323 -17.88 4.40 -15.17
CA SER A 323 -19.01 4.36 -14.23
C SER A 323 -19.46 2.92 -13.94
N GLY A 324 -19.90 2.68 -12.70
CA GLY A 324 -20.44 1.40 -12.25
C GLY A 324 -19.41 0.44 -11.66
N THR A 325 -18.21 0.93 -11.37
CA THR A 325 -17.11 0.20 -10.72
C THR A 325 -17.04 0.52 -9.23
N GLU A 326 -16.17 -0.19 -8.50
CA GLU A 326 -16.01 -0.02 -7.05
C GLU A 326 -15.31 1.30 -6.65
N ASP A 327 -14.66 1.99 -7.58
CA ASP A 327 -13.96 3.27 -7.35
C ASP A 327 -14.81 4.51 -7.65
N ASP A 328 -16.08 4.33 -8.02
CA ASP A 328 -17.06 5.41 -8.15
C ASP A 328 -17.22 6.19 -6.84
N ILE A 329 -17.23 7.52 -6.95
CA ILE A 329 -17.50 8.42 -5.82
C ILE A 329 -18.95 8.90 -5.93
N ARG A 330 -19.80 8.55 -4.96
CA ARG A 330 -21.27 8.65 -5.06
C ARG A 330 -21.87 9.47 -3.90
N ASN A 331 -23.01 10.13 -4.15
CA ASN A 331 -23.79 10.82 -3.09
C ASN A 331 -24.86 9.94 -2.40
N TRP A 332 -24.95 8.66 -2.75
CA TRP A 332 -25.92 7.72 -2.19
C TRP A 332 -25.24 6.42 -1.74
N THR A 333 -25.89 5.70 -0.84
CA THR A 333 -25.55 4.32 -0.49
C THR A 333 -26.47 3.35 -1.23
N GLU A 334 -25.93 2.27 -1.80
CA GLU A 334 -26.77 1.18 -2.33
C GLU A 334 -27.52 0.52 -1.17
N GLY A 335 -28.83 0.34 -1.35
CA GLY A 335 -29.69 -0.32 -0.36
C GLY A 335 -29.23 -1.76 -0.16
N ARG A 336 -29.01 -2.14 1.11
CA ARG A 336 -28.82 -3.52 1.53
C ARG A 336 -30.08 -4.35 1.32
#